data_AF-L1JAQ1-F1
#
_entry.id   AF-L1JAQ1-F1
#
_cell.length_a   1.000
_cell.length_b   1.000
_cell.length_c   1.000
_cell.angle_alpha   90.00
_cell.angle_beta   90.00
_cell.angle_gamma   90.00
#
_symmetry.space_group_name_H-M   'P 1'
#
loop_
_entity.id
_entity.type
_entity.pdbx_description
1 polymer ?
#
loop_
_entity_poly.entity_id
_entity_poly.type
_entity_poly.pdbx_seq_one_letter_code
_entity_poly.pdbx_strand_id
1 'polypeptide(L)'
;MDDPRNVKDKAFINAAKHRLIEFLVENNYDRQISLKQLDAPTTKDYLHILMFLYNKIDPKFQLSQNIAEDVPAMFRRLRYPFNVSKSHLQAVGSPHAWPSLLASLVWIVELLQYEKQVEIAMMEDPESENPDKMFFDYLAKAYDSFLQGSDNDEYIEQELAQAFNAKNEATQEEVDRLNTANRKMEEEIEELSESKL
;
A
#
# COMPACT_ATOMS: atom_id res chain seq x y z
N MET A 1 -21.22 9.48 14.16
CA MET A 1 -19.88 10.05 14.44
C MET A 1 -19.69 11.16 13.45
N ASP A 2 -19.43 12.38 13.92
CA ASP A 2 -19.23 13.52 13.03
C ASP A 2 -17.84 13.45 12.42
N ASP A 3 -17.72 13.96 11.18
CA ASP A 3 -16.46 13.97 10.45
C ASP A 3 -15.51 15.03 11.03
N PRO A 4 -14.36 14.66 11.62
CA PRO A 4 -13.46 15.59 12.29
C PRO A 4 -12.66 16.46 11.32
N ARG A 5 -12.66 16.17 10.01
CA ARG A 5 -11.79 16.81 9.02
C ARG A 5 -12.19 18.24 8.66
N ASN A 6 -13.30 18.73 9.22
CA ASN A 6 -13.89 20.04 8.91
C ASN A 6 -14.00 20.27 7.39
N VAL A 7 -14.68 19.36 6.70
CA VAL A 7 -14.68 19.28 5.23
C VAL A 7 -15.21 20.53 4.52
N LYS A 8 -15.93 21.41 5.24
CA LYS A 8 -16.47 22.67 4.70
C LYS A 8 -15.48 23.83 4.78
N ASP A 9 -14.37 23.66 5.49
CA ASP A 9 -13.33 24.69 5.61
C ASP A 9 -12.61 24.91 4.27
N LYS A 10 -12.36 26.18 3.93
CA LYS A 10 -11.74 26.54 2.65
C LYS A 10 -10.29 26.07 2.57
N ALA A 11 -9.55 26.10 3.66
CA ALA A 11 -8.16 25.63 3.66
C ALA A 11 -8.12 24.12 3.48
N PHE A 12 -9.01 23.36 4.16
CA PHE A 12 -9.17 21.93 3.92
C PHE A 12 -9.49 21.63 2.45
N ILE A 13 -10.52 22.28 1.89
CA ILE A 13 -10.94 22.05 0.49
C ILE A 13 -9.77 22.31 -0.48
N ASN A 14 -9.04 23.41 -0.29
CA ASN A 14 -7.90 23.72 -1.14
C ASN A 14 -6.79 22.68 -1.01
N ALA A 15 -6.40 22.30 0.20
CA ALA A 15 -5.38 21.26 0.42
C ALA A 15 -5.81 19.92 -0.19
N ALA A 16 -7.07 19.53 -0.02
CA ALA A 16 -7.65 18.33 -0.57
C ALA A 16 -7.61 18.30 -2.11
N LYS A 17 -7.90 19.43 -2.78
CA LYS A 17 -7.78 19.53 -4.24
C LYS A 17 -6.33 19.34 -4.70
N HIS A 18 -5.36 19.97 -4.03
CA HIS A 18 -3.95 19.85 -4.41
C HIS A 18 -3.47 18.40 -4.25
N ARG A 19 -3.75 17.77 -3.10
CA ARG A 19 -3.39 16.36 -2.85
C ARG A 19 -4.00 15.41 -3.88
N LEU A 20 -5.27 15.62 -4.23
CA LEU A 20 -5.92 14.82 -5.26
C LEU A 20 -5.25 15.00 -6.62
N ILE A 21 -4.98 16.25 -7.04
CA ILE A 21 -4.33 16.54 -8.32
C ILE A 21 -2.93 15.92 -8.39
N GLU A 22 -2.13 16.13 -7.34
CA GLU A 22 -0.78 15.58 -7.22
C GLU A 22 -0.78 14.07 -7.43
N PHE A 23 -1.61 13.34 -6.68
CA PHE A 23 -1.73 11.89 -6.82
C PHE A 23 -2.18 11.47 -8.22
N LEU A 24 -3.19 12.15 -8.79
CA LEU A 24 -3.68 11.84 -10.14
C LEU A 24 -2.59 12.02 -11.21
N VAL A 25 -1.81 13.10 -11.12
CA VAL A 25 -0.72 13.39 -12.07
C VAL A 25 0.40 12.36 -11.92
N GLU A 26 0.84 12.06 -10.69
CA GLU A 26 1.88 11.06 -10.42
C GLU A 26 1.52 9.67 -10.92
N ASN A 27 0.22 9.33 -10.94
CA ASN A 27 -0.28 8.02 -11.32
C ASN A 27 -0.77 7.92 -12.77
N ASN A 28 -0.44 8.91 -13.61
CA ASN A 28 -0.81 8.98 -15.03
C ASN A 28 -2.33 8.99 -15.28
N TYR A 29 -3.06 9.87 -14.59
CA TYR A 29 -4.46 10.11 -14.89
C TYR A 29 -4.64 10.54 -16.35
N ASP A 30 -5.61 9.93 -17.02
CA ASP A 30 -5.83 9.97 -18.48
C ASP A 30 -6.60 11.21 -18.95
N ARG A 31 -7.03 12.09 -18.04
CA ARG A 31 -7.77 13.32 -18.36
C ARG A 31 -7.10 14.56 -17.79
N GLN A 32 -7.34 15.70 -18.45
CA GLN A 32 -6.90 17.00 -17.93
C GLN A 32 -7.57 17.30 -16.59
N ILE A 33 -6.76 17.66 -15.59
CA ILE A 33 -7.20 18.02 -14.25
C ILE A 33 -6.55 19.33 -13.81
N SER A 34 -7.32 20.19 -13.14
CA SER A 34 -6.88 21.48 -12.62
C SER A 34 -7.74 21.89 -11.42
N LEU A 35 -7.22 22.82 -10.60
CA LEU A 35 -7.95 23.32 -9.42
C LEU A 35 -9.33 23.88 -9.79
N LYS A 36 -9.42 24.58 -10.93
CA LYS A 36 -10.66 25.19 -11.42
C LYS A 36 -11.69 24.14 -11.83
N GLN A 37 -11.28 23.03 -12.44
CA GLN A 37 -12.18 21.91 -12.76
C GLN A 37 -12.73 21.24 -11.48
N LEU A 38 -11.95 21.28 -10.39
CA LEU A 38 -12.37 20.79 -9.09
C LEU A 38 -13.18 21.82 -8.26
N ASP A 39 -13.49 23.02 -8.76
CA ASP A 39 -14.38 23.95 -8.03
C ASP A 39 -15.84 23.48 -8.07
N ALA A 40 -16.27 22.95 -9.21
CA ALA A 40 -17.61 22.42 -9.43
C ALA A 40 -17.56 21.29 -10.48
N PRO A 41 -17.02 20.11 -10.12
CA PRO A 41 -16.88 19.00 -11.07
C PRO A 41 -18.24 18.42 -11.46
N THR A 42 -18.33 17.88 -12.66
CA THR A 42 -19.53 17.16 -13.09
C THR A 42 -19.60 15.79 -12.42
N THR A 43 -20.79 15.18 -12.38
CA THR A 43 -20.92 13.78 -11.93
C THR A 43 -20.03 12.85 -12.75
N LYS A 44 -19.86 13.11 -14.06
CA LYS A 44 -18.95 12.31 -14.91
C LYS A 44 -17.49 12.44 -14.48
N ASP A 45 -17.03 13.65 -14.17
CA ASP A 45 -15.66 13.88 -13.72
C ASP A 45 -15.40 13.19 -12.39
N TYR A 46 -16.31 13.32 -11.43
CA TYR A 46 -16.20 12.64 -10.13
C TYR A 46 -16.17 11.13 -10.28
N LEU A 47 -17.08 10.54 -11.04
CA LEU A 47 -17.11 9.09 -11.25
C LEU A 47 -15.85 8.60 -11.95
N HIS A 48 -15.30 9.40 -12.88
CA HIS A 48 -14.06 9.05 -13.56
C HIS A 48 -12.87 9.03 -12.60
N ILE A 49 -12.73 10.09 -11.78
CA ILE A 49 -11.69 10.17 -10.75
C ILE A 49 -11.86 9.03 -9.75
N LEU A 50 -13.09 8.80 -9.28
CA LEU A 50 -13.40 7.75 -8.32
C LEU A 50 -13.03 6.37 -8.86
N MET A 51 -13.37 6.06 -10.11
CA MET A 51 -13.03 4.79 -10.76
C MET A 51 -11.54 4.65 -11.02
N PHE A 52 -10.86 5.72 -11.41
CA PHE A 52 -9.41 5.71 -11.55
C PHE A 52 -8.73 5.34 -10.24
N LEU A 53 -9.16 5.93 -9.13
CA LEU A 53 -8.63 5.62 -7.80
C LEU A 53 -9.01 4.20 -7.37
N TYR A 54 -10.28 3.81 -7.51
CA TYR A 54 -10.76 2.50 -7.06
C TYR A 54 -10.14 1.34 -7.84
N ASN A 55 -9.87 1.52 -9.14
CA ASN A 55 -9.21 0.49 -9.95
C ASN A 55 -7.75 0.24 -9.57
N LYS A 56 -7.13 1.10 -8.77
CA LYS A 56 -5.83 0.79 -8.13
C LYS A 56 -5.98 -0.26 -7.02
N ILE A 57 -7.17 -0.35 -6.41
CA ILE A 57 -7.51 -1.32 -5.35
C ILE A 57 -8.11 -2.60 -5.97
N ASP A 58 -9.09 -2.45 -6.85
CA ASP A 58 -9.74 -3.56 -7.56
C ASP A 58 -9.77 -3.29 -9.07
N PRO A 59 -8.77 -3.76 -9.84
CA PRO A 59 -8.67 -3.51 -11.27
C PRO A 59 -9.83 -4.06 -12.11
N LYS A 60 -10.62 -5.01 -11.58
CA LYS A 60 -11.72 -5.66 -12.30
C LYS A 60 -13.07 -5.05 -11.96
N PHE A 61 -13.12 -4.09 -11.04
CA PHE A 61 -14.38 -3.47 -10.64
C PHE A 61 -14.98 -2.62 -11.77
N GLN A 62 -16.30 -2.70 -11.91
CA GLN A 62 -17.06 -1.88 -12.84
C GLN A 62 -18.32 -1.36 -12.14
N LEU A 63 -18.60 -0.06 -12.32
CA LEU A 63 -19.86 0.52 -11.88
C LEU A 63 -21.01 0.04 -12.75
N SER A 64 -22.14 -0.25 -12.13
CA SER A 64 -23.40 -0.44 -12.83
C SER A 64 -24.02 0.92 -13.20
N GLN A 65 -25.19 0.88 -13.81
CA GLN A 65 -25.97 2.09 -14.07
C GLN A 65 -26.51 2.75 -12.79
N ASN A 66 -26.53 2.04 -11.66
CA ASN A 66 -27.07 2.53 -10.39
C ASN A 66 -25.98 3.08 -9.46
N ILE A 67 -25.38 4.20 -9.86
CA ILE A 67 -24.31 4.87 -9.10
C ILE A 67 -24.70 5.24 -7.66
N ALA A 68 -26.00 5.46 -7.40
CA ALA A 68 -26.51 5.85 -6.10
C ALA A 68 -26.48 4.69 -5.08
N GLU A 69 -26.43 3.44 -5.53
CA GLU A 69 -26.19 2.28 -4.67
C GLU A 69 -24.73 1.85 -4.69
N ASP A 70 -24.11 1.84 -5.88
CA ASP A 70 -22.76 1.30 -6.05
C ASP A 70 -21.71 2.12 -5.31
N VAL A 71 -21.75 3.45 -5.43
CA VAL A 71 -20.74 4.31 -4.80
C VAL A 71 -20.79 4.19 -3.27
N PRO A 72 -21.94 4.30 -2.58
CA PRO A 72 -21.97 4.07 -1.13
C PRO A 72 -21.60 2.64 -0.72
N ALA A 73 -21.97 1.62 -1.51
CA ALA A 73 -21.60 0.24 -1.23
C ALA A 73 -20.09 0.03 -1.33
N MET A 74 -19.45 0.66 -2.31
CA MET A 74 -18.01 0.64 -2.54
C MET A 74 -17.26 1.24 -1.34
N PHE A 75 -17.63 2.44 -0.89
CA PHE A 75 -17.04 3.06 0.31
C PHE A 75 -17.28 2.22 1.58
N ARG A 76 -18.45 1.56 1.70
CA ARG A 76 -18.72 0.64 2.82
C ARG A 76 -17.80 -0.58 2.81
N ARG A 77 -17.50 -1.14 1.65
CA ARG A 77 -16.54 -2.27 1.51
C ARG A 77 -15.13 -1.87 1.92
N LEU A 78 -14.72 -0.65 1.57
CA LEU A 78 -13.45 -0.07 2.02
C LEU A 78 -13.46 0.35 3.50
N ARG A 79 -14.56 0.13 4.25
CA ARG A 79 -14.72 0.55 5.64
C ARG A 79 -14.55 2.05 5.85
N TYR A 80 -14.95 2.85 4.85
CA TYR A 80 -14.98 4.30 4.98
C TYR A 80 -15.87 4.71 6.17
N PRO A 81 -15.36 5.51 7.12
CA PRO A 81 -16.05 5.75 8.39
C PRO A 81 -17.22 6.76 8.29
N PHE A 82 -17.37 7.44 7.16
CA PHE A 82 -18.39 8.49 6.97
C PHE A 82 -19.42 8.11 5.91
N ASN A 83 -20.62 8.70 5.99
CA ASN A 83 -21.68 8.40 5.04
C ASN A 83 -21.49 9.15 3.72
N VAL A 84 -21.49 8.42 2.60
CA VAL A 84 -21.56 9.01 1.26
C VAL A 84 -23.03 9.10 0.82
N SER A 85 -23.58 10.31 0.87
CA SER A 85 -25.01 10.52 0.62
C SER A 85 -25.40 10.32 -0.84
N LYS A 86 -26.48 9.56 -1.06
CA LYS A 86 -27.10 9.36 -2.39
C LYS A 86 -27.52 10.69 -3.03
N SER A 87 -28.02 11.64 -2.24
CA SER A 87 -28.41 12.96 -2.74
C SER A 87 -27.21 13.80 -3.19
N HIS A 88 -26.05 13.64 -2.55
CA HIS A 88 -24.82 14.32 -2.98
C HIS A 88 -24.35 13.82 -4.35
N LEU A 89 -24.58 12.54 -4.68
CA LEU A 89 -24.22 11.96 -5.98
C LEU A 89 -25.09 12.46 -7.14
N GLN A 90 -26.30 12.95 -6.86
CA GLN A 90 -27.16 13.58 -7.87
C GLN A 90 -26.65 14.97 -8.28
N ALA A 91 -25.96 15.68 -7.37
CA ALA A 91 -25.48 17.04 -7.57
C ALA A 91 -24.06 17.21 -7.02
N VAL A 92 -23.12 16.41 -7.56
CA VAL A 92 -21.73 16.29 -7.09
C VAL A 92 -21.05 17.64 -6.94
N GLY A 93 -21.11 18.49 -7.97
CA GLY A 93 -20.44 19.79 -8.00
C GLY A 93 -21.13 20.89 -7.19
N SER A 94 -22.21 20.59 -6.45
CA SER A 94 -22.89 21.60 -5.64
C SER A 94 -22.04 22.01 -4.43
N PRO A 95 -22.13 23.27 -3.96
CA PRO A 95 -21.35 23.76 -2.82
C PRO A 95 -21.55 22.97 -1.51
N HIS A 96 -22.67 22.25 -1.38
CA HIS A 96 -22.99 21.46 -0.19
C HIS A 96 -22.55 19.99 -0.31
N ALA A 97 -22.54 19.43 -1.51
CA ALA A 97 -22.15 18.04 -1.75
C ALA A 97 -20.65 17.88 -1.96
N TRP A 98 -20.06 18.76 -2.78
CA TRP A 98 -18.69 18.61 -3.26
C TRP A 98 -17.66 18.48 -2.14
N PRO A 99 -17.69 19.28 -1.04
CA PRO A 99 -16.66 19.18 -0.03
C PRO A 99 -16.60 17.80 0.65
N SER A 100 -17.76 17.17 0.88
CA SER A 100 -17.84 15.81 1.44
C SER A 100 -17.37 14.75 0.44
N LEU A 101 -17.74 14.89 -0.84
CA LEU A 101 -17.31 13.96 -1.89
C LEU A 101 -15.81 14.07 -2.19
N LEU A 102 -15.25 15.28 -2.21
CA LEU A 102 -13.81 15.50 -2.33
C LEU A 102 -13.06 14.86 -1.15
N ALA A 103 -13.56 15.02 0.07
CA ALA A 103 -12.98 14.38 1.25
C ALA A 103 -13.03 12.85 1.17
N SER A 104 -13.99 12.27 0.45
CA SER A 104 -14.05 10.82 0.20
C SER A 104 -13.00 10.37 -0.82
N LEU A 105 -12.73 11.16 -1.87
CA LEU A 105 -11.68 10.87 -2.84
C LEU A 105 -10.29 10.94 -2.21
N VAL A 106 -10.02 12.01 -1.45
CA VAL A 106 -8.73 12.20 -0.78
C VAL A 106 -8.46 11.11 0.25
N TRP A 107 -9.50 10.60 0.91
CA TRP A 107 -9.34 9.45 1.80
C TRP A 107 -8.89 8.19 1.05
N ILE A 108 -9.38 7.94 -0.18
CA ILE A 108 -8.87 6.83 -1.01
C ILE A 108 -7.40 7.07 -1.39
N VAL A 109 -7.04 8.31 -1.73
CA VAL A 109 -5.64 8.67 -2.01
C VAL A 109 -4.75 8.37 -0.80
N GLU A 110 -5.16 8.76 0.40
CA GLU A 110 -4.43 8.48 1.64
C GLU A 110 -4.30 6.97 1.91
N LEU A 111 -5.36 6.20 1.63
CA LEU A 111 -5.33 4.74 1.73
C LEU A 111 -4.28 4.12 0.78
N LEU A 112 -4.28 4.54 -0.48
CA LEU A 112 -3.32 4.07 -1.49
C LEU A 112 -1.89 4.47 -1.17
N GLN A 113 -1.69 5.70 -0.65
CA GLN A 113 -0.38 6.15 -0.20
C GLN A 113 0.10 5.35 1.00
N TYR A 114 -0.78 5.07 1.97
CA TYR A 114 -0.44 4.25 3.13
C TYR A 114 -0.01 2.83 2.72
N GLU A 115 -0.76 2.17 1.84
CA GLU A 115 -0.42 0.85 1.31
C GLU A 115 0.99 0.84 0.70
N LYS A 116 1.32 1.83 -0.14
CA LYS A 116 2.66 1.97 -0.72
C LYS A 116 3.76 2.16 0.35
N GLN A 117 3.49 2.94 1.40
CA GLN A 117 4.46 3.14 2.48
C GLN A 117 4.66 1.87 3.31
N VAL A 118 3.60 1.11 3.55
CA VAL A 118 3.68 -0.19 4.22
C VAL A 118 4.50 -1.17 3.39
N GLU A 119 4.28 -1.22 2.08
CA GLU A 119 5.06 -2.06 1.17
C GLU A 119 6.56 -1.72 1.22
N ILE A 120 6.91 -0.43 1.15
CA ILE A 120 8.30 0.04 1.29
C ILE A 120 8.88 -0.36 2.65
N ALA A 121 8.16 -0.09 3.75
CA ALA A 121 8.62 -0.42 5.09
C ALA A 121 8.84 -1.93 5.29
N MET A 122 8.01 -2.78 4.68
CA MET A 122 8.18 -4.24 4.70
C MET A 122 9.38 -4.70 3.87
N MET A 123 9.76 -3.99 2.81
CA MET A 123 10.98 -4.27 2.04
C MET A 123 12.25 -3.83 2.76
N GLU A 124 12.16 -2.76 3.57
CA GLU A 124 13.28 -2.20 4.33
C GLU A 124 13.51 -2.88 5.69
N ASP A 125 12.66 -3.83 6.09
CA ASP A 125 12.80 -4.58 7.35
C ASP A 125 13.72 -5.81 7.18
N PRO A 126 14.99 -5.75 7.65
CA PRO A 126 15.94 -6.87 7.56
C PRO A 126 15.56 -8.04 8.49
N GLU A 127 14.63 -7.84 9.44
CA GLU A 127 14.17 -8.87 10.37
C GLU A 127 13.01 -9.71 9.78
N SER A 128 12.53 -9.34 8.58
CA SER A 128 11.51 -10.07 7.82
C SER A 128 11.99 -11.38 7.18
N GLU A 129 13.25 -11.77 7.45
CA GLU A 129 13.90 -12.99 6.99
C GLU A 129 13.37 -14.27 7.67
N ASN A 130 12.06 -14.43 7.72
CA ASN A 130 11.41 -15.66 8.16
C ASN A 130 11.74 -16.79 7.16
N PRO A 131 12.37 -17.90 7.56
CA PRO A 131 12.59 -19.06 6.68
C PRO A 131 11.29 -19.60 6.07
N ASP A 132 10.14 -19.41 6.73
CA ASP A 132 8.84 -19.77 6.18
C ASP A 132 8.51 -18.97 4.91
N LYS A 133 8.97 -17.72 4.78
CA LYS A 133 8.73 -16.89 3.59
C LYS A 133 9.30 -17.55 2.34
N MET A 134 10.52 -18.05 2.42
CA MET A 134 11.18 -18.76 1.30
C MET A 134 10.42 -20.03 0.93
N PHE A 135 9.93 -20.77 1.93
CA PHE A 135 9.12 -21.96 1.69
C PHE A 135 7.75 -21.62 1.07
N PHE A 136 7.08 -20.57 1.54
CA PHE A 136 5.81 -20.11 0.96
C PHE A 136 5.98 -19.59 -0.47
N ASP A 137 7.08 -18.92 -0.78
CA ASP A 137 7.40 -18.46 -2.13
C ASP A 137 7.62 -19.66 -3.09
N TYR A 138 8.35 -20.68 -2.64
CA TYR A 138 8.45 -21.96 -3.35
C TYR A 138 7.08 -22.60 -3.57
N LEU A 139 6.29 -22.73 -2.50
CA LEU A 139 4.99 -23.39 -2.54
C LEU A 139 4.03 -22.68 -3.50
N ALA A 140 4.04 -21.35 -3.53
CA ALA A 140 3.24 -20.55 -4.45
C ALA A 140 3.61 -20.81 -5.92
N LYS A 141 4.92 -20.84 -6.24
CA LYS A 141 5.41 -21.14 -7.60
C LYS A 141 5.10 -22.57 -8.04
N ALA A 142 5.36 -23.54 -7.17
CA ALA A 142 5.06 -24.96 -7.43
C ALA A 142 3.55 -25.16 -7.63
N TYR A 143 2.72 -24.50 -6.83
CA TYR A 143 1.27 -24.59 -6.98
C TYR A 143 0.75 -23.93 -8.28
N ASP A 144 1.36 -22.83 -8.73
CA ASP A 144 1.05 -22.22 -10.04
C ASP A 144 1.43 -23.15 -11.21
N SER A 145 2.62 -23.77 -11.15
CA SER A 145 3.06 -24.81 -12.10
C SER A 145 2.07 -25.98 -12.17
N PHE A 146 1.66 -26.49 -11.00
CA PHE A 146 0.64 -27.54 -10.88
C PHE A 146 -0.71 -27.14 -11.49
N LEU A 147 -1.21 -25.92 -11.22
CA LEU A 147 -2.47 -25.42 -11.79
C LEU A 147 -2.41 -25.26 -13.32
N GLN A 148 -1.23 -25.04 -13.88
CA GLN A 148 -0.98 -24.99 -15.32
C GLN A 148 -0.79 -26.39 -15.94
N GLY A 149 -0.78 -27.45 -15.13
CA GLY A 149 -0.59 -28.83 -15.57
C GLY A 149 0.85 -29.17 -15.94
N SER A 150 1.82 -28.40 -15.41
CA SER A 150 3.24 -28.69 -15.54
C SER A 150 3.70 -29.58 -14.38
N ASP A 151 4.42 -30.65 -14.70
CA ASP A 151 5.06 -31.54 -13.72
C ASP A 151 6.57 -31.25 -13.54
N ASN A 152 7.07 -30.15 -14.13
CA ASN A 152 8.51 -29.84 -14.12
C ASN A 152 8.90 -28.90 -12.97
N ASP A 153 8.92 -29.45 -11.75
CA ASP A 153 9.23 -28.70 -10.54
C ASP A 153 10.74 -28.65 -10.20
N GLU A 154 11.59 -29.38 -10.93
CA GLU A 154 13.04 -29.45 -10.68
C GLU A 154 13.72 -28.07 -10.67
N TYR A 155 13.31 -27.17 -11.57
CA TYR A 155 13.84 -25.81 -11.60
C TYR A 155 13.46 -25.00 -10.36
N ILE A 156 12.23 -25.20 -9.86
CA ILE A 156 11.67 -24.48 -8.70
C ILE A 156 12.34 -24.99 -7.41
N GLU A 157 12.56 -26.30 -7.31
CA GLU A 157 13.31 -26.92 -6.20
C GLU A 157 14.78 -26.47 -6.19
N GLN A 158 15.40 -26.40 -7.37
CA GLN A 158 16.79 -25.95 -7.49
C GLN A 158 16.95 -24.50 -7.08
N GLU A 159 16.02 -23.62 -7.47
CA GLU A 159 15.99 -22.21 -7.05
C GLU A 159 15.90 -22.11 -5.51
N LEU A 160 15.02 -22.89 -4.88
CA LEU A 160 14.87 -22.92 -3.42
C LEU A 160 16.16 -23.37 -2.73
N ALA A 161 16.76 -24.47 -3.20
CA ALA A 161 18.00 -25.00 -2.64
C ALA A 161 19.15 -23.99 -2.72
N GLN A 162 19.28 -23.28 -3.85
CA GLN A 162 20.28 -22.22 -4.01
C GLN A 162 20.06 -21.08 -3.04
N ALA A 163 18.81 -20.64 -2.86
CA ALA A 163 18.48 -19.57 -1.93
C ALA A 163 18.78 -19.96 -0.47
N PHE A 164 18.45 -21.18 -0.04
CA PHE A 164 18.80 -21.67 1.30
C PHE A 164 20.31 -21.79 1.51
N ASN A 165 21.04 -22.29 0.51
CA ASN A 165 22.50 -22.40 0.61
C ASN A 165 23.16 -21.02 0.76
N ALA A 166 22.77 -20.06 -0.08
CA ALA A 166 23.29 -18.69 0.01
C ALA A 166 23.01 -18.05 1.38
N LYS A 167 21.81 -18.28 1.94
CA LYS A 167 21.45 -17.79 3.27
C LYS A 167 22.23 -18.48 4.39
N ASN A 168 22.42 -19.80 4.30
CA ASN A 168 23.23 -20.55 5.25
C ASN A 168 24.69 -20.09 5.24
N GLU A 169 25.25 -19.84 4.05
CA GLU A 169 26.61 -19.30 3.89
C GLU A 169 26.73 -17.91 4.56
N ALA A 170 25.82 -16.98 4.26
CA ALA A 170 25.82 -15.66 4.88
C ALA A 170 25.66 -15.72 6.41
N THR A 171 24.81 -16.61 6.91
CA THR A 171 24.63 -16.82 8.35
C THR A 171 25.89 -17.40 8.99
N GLN A 172 26.57 -18.32 8.32
CA GLN A 172 27.81 -18.90 8.81
C GLN A 172 28.93 -17.86 8.89
N GLU A 173 29.06 -17.00 7.86
CA GLU A 173 30.02 -15.89 7.86
C GLU A 173 29.76 -14.92 9.03
N GLU A 174 28.49 -14.63 9.32
CA GLU A 174 28.10 -13.77 10.45
C GLU A 174 28.42 -14.41 11.81
N VAL A 175 28.14 -15.71 11.97
CA VAL A 175 28.49 -16.48 13.17
C VAL A 175 30.00 -16.45 13.40
N ASP A 176 30.79 -16.66 12.35
CA ASP A 176 32.26 -16.66 12.44
C ASP A 176 32.80 -15.26 12.81
N ARG A 177 32.19 -14.21 12.26
CA ARG A 177 32.50 -12.81 12.61
C ARG A 177 32.21 -12.51 14.07
N LEU A 178 31.02 -12.88 14.56
CA LEU A 178 30.60 -12.64 15.94
C LEU A 178 31.45 -13.45 16.93
N ASN A 179 31.75 -14.70 16.63
CA ASN A 179 32.63 -15.53 17.46
C ASN A 179 34.04 -14.92 17.56
N THR A 180 34.57 -14.40 16.44
CA THR A 180 35.87 -13.73 16.44
C THR A 180 35.86 -12.44 17.25
N ALA A 181 34.79 -11.65 17.16
CA ALA A 181 34.62 -10.43 17.95
C ALA A 181 34.48 -10.72 19.45
N ASN A 182 33.66 -11.71 19.82
CA ASN A 182 33.50 -12.15 21.20
C ASN A 182 34.82 -12.60 21.80
N ARG A 183 35.59 -13.44 21.10
CA ARG A 183 36.90 -13.90 21.56
C ARG A 183 37.86 -12.74 21.85
N LYS A 184 37.91 -11.74 20.97
CA LYS A 184 38.75 -10.54 21.19
C LYS A 184 38.31 -9.74 22.42
N MET A 185 37.00 -9.59 22.63
CA MET A 185 36.48 -8.91 23.81
C MET A 185 36.78 -9.69 25.10
N GLU A 186 36.69 -11.02 25.07
CA GLU A 186 37.07 -11.87 26.21
C GLU A 186 38.57 -11.72 26.54
N GLU A 187 39.44 -11.74 25.54
CA GLU A 187 40.88 -11.49 25.69
C GLU A 187 41.16 -10.10 26.31
N GLU A 188 40.49 -9.04 25.83
CA GLU A 188 40.63 -7.68 26.39
C GLU A 188 40.13 -7.57 27.85
N ILE A 189 39.04 -8.27 28.19
CA ILE A 189 38.51 -8.31 29.57
C ILE A 189 39.50 -8.99 30.50
N GLU A 190 40.09 -10.11 30.06
CA GLU A 190 41.08 -10.86 30.84
C GLU A 190 42.32 -9.99 31.12
N GLU A 191 42.89 -9.36 30.09
CA GLU A 191 44.04 -8.44 30.22
C GLU A 191 43.76 -7.28 31.19
N LEU A 192 42.59 -6.65 31.10
CA LEU A 192 42.20 -5.54 31.98
C LEU A 192 41.94 -6.00 33.42
N SER A 193 41.51 -7.24 33.62
CA SER A 193 41.28 -7.82 34.94
C SER A 193 42.59 -8.16 35.65
N GLU A 194 43.58 -8.67 34.91
CA GLU A 194 44.93 -8.94 35.42
C GLU A 194 45.70 -7.65 35.70
N SER A 195 45.49 -6.60 34.90
CA SER A 195 46.11 -5.27 35.11
C SER A 195 45.61 -4.53 36.36
N LYS A 196 44.53 -4.98 37.02
CA LYS A 196 43.96 -4.33 38.20
C LYS A 196 44.35 -4.98 39.54
N LEU A 197 45.17 -6.05 39.51
CA LEU A 197 45.84 -6.64 40.68
C LEU A 197 47.26 -6.09 40.85
#